data_AF-A0A346PSM3-F1
#
_entry.id   AF-A0A346PSM3-F1
#
_cell.length_a   1.000
_cell.length_b   1.000
_cell.length_c   1.000
_cell.angle_alpha   90.00
_cell.angle_beta   90.00
_cell.angle_gamma   90.00
#
_symmetry.space_group_name_H-M   'P 1'
#
loop_
_entity.id
_entity.type
_entity.pdbx_description
1 polymer ?
#
loop_
_entity_poly.entity_id
_entity_poly.type
_entity_poly.pdbx_seq_one_letter_code
_entity_poly.pdbx_strand_id
1 'polypeptide(L)'
;MGLATVAGCAAPRAEPTSRLGDIGVPNPGNPVYRTWLPASADAEDPDDIGSAAIRYVDVDRALERGDTLSAGLAGSLFEFWAFGDWFGHDLADLEGLLVIGGGPLTIAYIGEIDATEAESGLEASEYDPLESDGAADLFVRRDQPRLIGVTASGVVQTELADSSDESIERGRVRIGSLVDAHAGERDRRHESEAAFDRVTERLGRGIRTTVPLEPLEWMPEGSAWGSSLDATDEEAVRRASVTLPDDHAMDGEGDDLEDAFASHLEDAWGDEATVYADSSGLEGVVTVTDEPIGEISTAVPPRTTLAFEYDEDEQTATVTNRAGDALERSQLTITVDGQTGDGLQLEDGSFEPGDRFNVHGLPGDVVVGFEYQLESGAYVTLGQFVGSRELTVDPDDDLEA
;
A
#
# COMPACT_ATOMS: atom_id res chain seq x y z
N MET A 1 29.92 -63.20 -6.32
CA MET A 1 29.69 -61.80 -6.76
C MET A 1 28.49 -61.28 -6.01
N GLY A 2 28.71 -60.48 -4.97
CA GLY A 2 27.65 -59.79 -4.24
C GLY A 2 27.47 -58.40 -4.84
N LEU A 3 26.24 -58.07 -5.23
CA LEU A 3 25.84 -56.73 -5.61
C LEU A 3 25.59 -55.95 -4.31
N ALA A 4 26.40 -54.93 -4.06
CA ALA A 4 26.15 -53.94 -3.02
C ALA A 4 25.19 -52.89 -3.59
N THR A 5 23.94 -52.90 -3.13
CA THR A 5 22.99 -51.80 -3.31
C THR A 5 23.46 -50.63 -2.46
N VAL A 6 23.93 -49.57 -3.10
CA VAL A 6 24.17 -48.29 -2.43
C VAL A 6 22.81 -47.64 -2.27
N ALA A 7 22.21 -47.76 -1.08
CA ALA A 7 21.09 -46.94 -0.69
C ALA A 7 21.60 -45.50 -0.61
N GLY A 8 21.26 -44.68 -1.60
CA GLY A 8 21.44 -43.23 -1.52
C GLY A 8 20.53 -42.73 -0.41
N CYS A 9 21.11 -42.35 0.72
CA CYS A 9 20.39 -41.59 1.73
C CYS A 9 20.03 -40.25 1.09
N ALA A 10 18.76 -40.09 0.70
CA ALA A 10 18.19 -38.77 0.45
C ALA A 10 18.35 -37.99 1.75
N ALA A 11 19.29 -37.06 1.79
CA ALA A 11 19.36 -36.11 2.89
C ALA A 11 18.02 -35.36 2.90
N PRO A 12 17.32 -35.26 4.04
CA PRO A 12 16.11 -34.45 4.12
C PRO A 12 16.47 -33.05 3.63
N ARG A 13 15.74 -32.55 2.62
CA ARG A 13 15.88 -31.16 2.18
C ARG A 13 15.53 -30.30 3.39
N ALA A 14 16.47 -29.50 3.88
CA ALA A 14 16.21 -28.53 4.94
C ALA A 14 15.02 -27.65 4.55
N GLU A 15 14.13 -27.39 5.50
CA GLU A 15 12.97 -26.51 5.30
C GLU A 15 13.43 -25.14 4.79
N PRO A 16 12.74 -24.53 3.82
CA PRO A 16 13.16 -23.27 3.19
C PRO A 16 13.50 -22.16 4.19
N THR A 17 12.73 -22.05 5.28
CA THR A 17 12.94 -21.08 6.36
C THR A 17 14.32 -21.19 7.01
N SER A 18 14.87 -22.40 7.13
CA SER A 18 16.23 -22.61 7.64
C SER A 18 17.29 -22.08 6.66
N ARG A 19 17.06 -22.24 5.35
CA ARG A 19 18.00 -21.78 4.32
C ARG A 19 17.98 -20.26 4.20
N LEU A 20 16.80 -19.65 4.30
CA LEU A 20 16.63 -18.20 4.34
C LEU A 20 17.42 -17.59 5.51
N GLY A 21 17.32 -18.18 6.69
CA GLY A 21 18.11 -17.74 7.85
C GLY A 21 19.62 -17.92 7.66
N ASP A 22 20.07 -18.96 6.96
CA ASP A 22 21.49 -19.21 6.68
C ASP A 22 22.11 -18.15 5.75
N ILE A 23 21.31 -17.53 4.86
CA ILE A 23 21.73 -16.43 3.98
C ILE A 23 21.38 -15.05 4.54
N GLY A 24 20.98 -14.98 5.82
CA GLY A 24 20.74 -13.71 6.52
C GLY A 24 19.38 -13.07 6.30
N VAL A 25 18.43 -13.73 5.59
CA VAL A 25 17.08 -13.18 5.45
C VAL A 25 16.41 -13.10 6.83
N PRO A 26 15.92 -11.91 7.23
CA PRO A 26 15.25 -11.75 8.51
C PRO A 26 14.00 -12.62 8.65
N ASN A 27 13.66 -12.99 9.88
CA ASN A 27 12.34 -13.56 10.14
C ASN A 27 11.28 -12.47 9.90
N PRO A 28 10.30 -12.70 9.01
CA PRO A 28 9.27 -11.71 8.69
C PRO A 28 8.25 -11.51 9.81
N GLY A 29 8.22 -12.35 10.85
CA GLY A 29 7.25 -12.24 11.93
C GLY A 29 5.81 -12.58 11.50
N ASN A 30 4.87 -12.45 12.44
CA ASN A 30 3.48 -12.84 12.21
C ASN A 30 2.76 -11.80 11.33
N PRO A 31 2.02 -12.21 10.28
CA PRO A 31 1.30 -11.30 9.39
C PRO A 31 0.04 -10.70 10.05
N VAL A 32 0.20 -9.82 11.05
CA VAL A 32 -0.92 -9.27 11.86
C VAL A 32 -1.97 -8.51 11.03
N TYR A 33 -1.55 -7.93 9.90
CA TYR A 33 -2.44 -7.21 8.97
C TYR A 33 -3.57 -8.07 8.42
N ARG A 34 -3.39 -9.40 8.34
CA ARG A 34 -4.43 -10.33 7.84
C ARG A 34 -5.70 -10.36 8.68
N THR A 35 -5.62 -9.82 9.91
CA THR A 35 -6.79 -9.71 10.79
C THR A 35 -7.80 -8.67 10.30
N TRP A 36 -7.32 -7.66 9.58
CA TRP A 36 -8.16 -6.60 9.00
C TRP A 36 -8.84 -7.00 7.69
N LEU A 37 -8.39 -8.08 7.04
CA LEU A 37 -8.84 -8.44 5.70
C LEU A 37 -10.08 -9.34 5.75
N PRO A 38 -11.27 -8.87 5.35
CA PRO A 38 -12.46 -9.70 5.28
C PRO A 38 -12.32 -10.78 4.21
N ALA A 39 -12.99 -11.91 4.41
CA ALA A 39 -13.23 -12.87 3.35
C ALA A 39 -14.10 -12.23 2.24
N SER A 40 -13.83 -12.61 0.99
CA SER A 40 -14.63 -12.22 -0.17
C SER A 40 -16.10 -12.58 0.05
N ALA A 41 -16.99 -11.61 -0.16
CA ALA A 41 -18.43 -11.80 -0.05
C ALA A 41 -19.02 -12.31 -1.38
N ASP A 42 -18.58 -11.72 -2.48
CA ASP A 42 -18.99 -12.01 -3.85
C ASP A 42 -17.98 -11.37 -4.81
N ALA A 43 -17.31 -12.17 -5.64
CA ALA A 43 -16.30 -11.68 -6.58
C ALA A 43 -16.89 -10.76 -7.67
N GLU A 44 -18.21 -10.78 -7.86
CA GLU A 44 -18.91 -9.89 -8.81
C GLU A 44 -19.33 -8.55 -8.18
N ASP A 45 -19.15 -8.35 -6.88
CA ASP A 45 -19.49 -7.10 -6.21
C ASP A 45 -18.31 -6.10 -6.27
N PRO A 46 -18.45 -4.95 -6.95
CA PRO A 46 -17.41 -3.93 -7.00
C PRO A 46 -17.12 -3.25 -5.64
N ASP A 47 -17.92 -3.50 -4.60
CA ASP A 47 -17.59 -3.10 -3.22
C ASP A 47 -16.86 -4.19 -2.42
N ASP A 48 -16.66 -5.40 -2.97
CA ASP A 48 -15.99 -6.49 -2.26
C ASP A 48 -14.48 -6.26 -2.16
N ILE A 49 -14.07 -5.68 -1.04
CA ILE A 49 -12.68 -5.51 -0.67
C ILE A 49 -11.99 -6.82 -0.26
N GLY A 50 -12.73 -7.93 -0.08
CA GLY A 50 -12.16 -9.20 0.35
C GLY A 50 -11.32 -9.90 -0.71
N SER A 51 -11.57 -9.61 -2.00
CA SER A 51 -10.81 -10.16 -3.13
C SER A 51 -9.70 -9.23 -3.62
N ALA A 52 -9.60 -8.02 -3.10
CA ALA A 52 -8.64 -7.00 -3.55
C ALA A 52 -7.16 -7.42 -3.41
N ALA A 53 -6.31 -6.78 -4.23
CA ALA A 53 -4.86 -6.81 -4.03
C ALA A 53 -4.52 -6.06 -2.75
N ILE A 54 -3.47 -6.48 -2.04
CA ILE A 54 -3.06 -5.82 -0.80
C ILE A 54 -1.58 -5.43 -0.84
N ARG A 55 -1.29 -4.32 -0.17
CA ARG A 55 0.06 -3.91 0.20
C ARG A 55 0.05 -3.48 1.66
N TYR A 56 0.89 -4.10 2.47
CA TYR A 56 1.09 -3.77 3.87
C TYR A 56 2.50 -3.23 4.08
N VAL A 57 2.62 -2.20 4.91
CA VAL A 57 3.89 -1.69 5.42
C VAL A 57 3.88 -1.79 6.94
N ASP A 58 4.88 -2.46 7.50
CA ASP A 58 5.14 -2.50 8.93
C ASP A 58 5.93 -1.23 9.27
N VAL A 59 5.27 -0.25 9.91
CA VAL A 59 5.84 1.09 10.10
C VAL A 59 7.01 1.06 11.07
N ASP A 60 6.87 0.35 12.19
CA ASP A 60 7.95 0.17 13.16
C ASP A 60 9.19 -0.43 12.50
N ARG A 61 9.01 -1.51 11.71
CA ARG A 61 10.13 -2.17 11.03
C ARG A 61 10.71 -1.30 9.93
N ALA A 62 9.88 -0.55 9.21
CA ALA A 62 10.32 0.41 8.20
C ALA A 62 11.16 1.53 8.82
N LEU A 63 10.76 2.08 9.97
CA LEU A 63 11.52 3.11 10.67
C LEU A 63 12.79 2.56 11.33
N GLU A 64 12.79 1.29 11.79
CA GLU A 64 13.97 0.64 12.37
C GLU A 64 15.05 0.33 11.32
N ARG A 65 14.64 -0.09 10.11
CA ARG A 65 15.56 -0.71 9.14
C ARG A 65 15.54 -0.10 7.75
N GLY A 66 14.67 0.88 7.50
CA GLY A 66 14.50 1.49 6.19
C GLY A 66 15.75 2.22 5.68
N ASP A 67 16.68 2.57 6.57
CA ASP A 67 17.95 3.23 6.24
C ASP A 67 18.82 2.42 5.25
N THR A 68 18.65 1.09 5.20
CA THR A 68 19.39 0.22 4.27
C THR A 68 18.74 0.09 2.90
N LEU A 69 17.53 0.63 2.72
CA LEU A 69 16.83 0.61 1.44
C LEU A 69 17.39 1.68 0.52
N SER A 70 17.31 1.46 -0.78
CA SER A 70 17.57 2.54 -1.74
C SER A 70 16.50 3.62 -1.65
N ALA A 71 16.85 4.85 -2.07
CA ALA A 71 15.92 5.98 -2.01
C ALA A 71 14.58 5.71 -2.72
N GLY A 72 14.61 4.99 -3.85
CA GLY A 72 13.39 4.60 -4.56
C GLY A 72 12.53 3.60 -3.78
N LEU A 73 13.15 2.60 -3.16
CA LEU A 73 12.43 1.64 -2.33
C LEU A 73 11.84 2.31 -1.08
N ALA A 74 12.63 3.15 -0.41
CA ALA A 74 12.20 3.91 0.76
C ALA A 74 11.01 4.82 0.45
N GLY A 75 11.07 5.59 -0.65
CA GLY A 75 9.97 6.46 -1.08
C GLY A 75 8.67 5.69 -1.34
N SER A 76 8.76 4.48 -1.89
CA SER A 76 7.58 3.63 -2.17
C SER A 76 6.92 3.03 -0.92
N LEU A 77 7.57 3.07 0.26
CA LEU A 77 6.96 2.55 1.50
C LEU A 77 5.82 3.45 1.97
N PHE A 78 6.02 4.76 1.90
CA PHE A 78 5.11 5.73 2.49
C PHE A 78 4.38 6.55 1.44
N GLU A 79 4.38 6.17 0.15
CA GLU A 79 3.64 6.90 -0.88
C GLU A 79 2.14 7.02 -0.54
N PHE A 80 1.52 5.97 0.01
CA PHE A 80 0.11 5.99 0.43
C PHE A 80 -0.14 6.77 1.73
N TRP A 81 0.92 7.08 2.48
CA TRP A 81 0.86 8.07 3.54
C TRP A 81 0.66 9.49 2.98
N ALA A 82 1.14 9.80 1.78
CA ALA A 82 0.87 11.10 1.16
C ALA A 82 -0.56 11.22 0.59
N PHE A 83 -1.18 10.10 0.19
CA PHE A 83 -2.49 10.11 -0.48
C PHE A 83 -3.66 10.50 0.42
N GLY A 84 -3.58 10.24 1.72
CA GLY A 84 -4.68 10.52 2.64
C GLY A 84 -4.60 11.87 3.32
N ASP A 85 -5.69 12.24 3.98
CA ASP A 85 -5.81 13.51 4.70
C ASP A 85 -5.20 13.45 6.10
N TRP A 86 -4.76 14.59 6.62
CA TRP A 86 -4.36 14.69 8.02
C TRP A 86 -5.54 14.36 8.92
N PHE A 87 -5.32 13.47 9.88
CA PHE A 87 -6.34 13.07 10.85
C PHE A 87 -5.87 13.24 12.29
N GLY A 88 -4.69 13.81 12.57
CA GLY A 88 -4.29 14.11 13.95
C GLY A 88 -3.13 13.26 14.51
N HIS A 89 -2.63 12.27 13.76
CA HIS A 89 -1.59 11.35 14.22
C HIS A 89 -0.39 11.36 13.28
N ASP A 90 0.81 11.25 13.84
CA ASP A 90 2.03 11.15 13.07
C ASP A 90 2.23 9.71 12.58
N LEU A 91 3.07 9.53 11.54
CA LEU A 91 3.41 8.20 11.05
C LEU A 91 3.97 7.31 12.18
N ALA A 92 4.76 7.87 13.09
CA ALA A 92 5.37 7.13 14.20
C ALA A 92 4.38 6.62 15.25
N ASP A 93 3.12 7.08 15.22
CA ASP A 93 2.05 6.57 16.08
C ASP A 93 1.39 5.30 15.51
N LEU A 94 1.72 4.93 14.27
CA LEU A 94 1.13 3.80 13.56
C LEU A 94 1.99 2.55 13.68
N GLU A 95 1.34 1.40 13.81
CA GLU A 95 1.98 0.08 13.70
C GLU A 95 2.11 -0.35 12.24
N GLY A 96 1.20 0.10 11.37
CA GLY A 96 1.22 -0.31 9.97
C GLY A 96 0.27 0.45 9.05
N LEU A 97 0.55 0.36 7.75
CA LEU A 97 -0.30 0.88 6.68
C LEU A 97 -0.75 -0.29 5.82
N LEU A 98 -2.05 -0.55 5.76
CA LEU A 98 -2.64 -1.58 4.91
C LEU A 98 -3.44 -0.92 3.78
N VAL A 99 -2.91 -1.05 2.58
CA VAL A 99 -3.49 -0.55 1.33
C VAL A 99 -4.18 -1.70 0.63
N ILE A 100 -5.42 -1.45 0.20
CA ILE A 100 -6.29 -2.43 -0.42
C ILE A 100 -6.67 -1.87 -1.79
N GLY A 101 -6.12 -2.48 -2.83
CA GLY A 101 -6.21 -2.05 -4.23
C GLY A 101 -7.29 -2.81 -5.00
N GLY A 102 -8.10 -2.07 -5.75
CA GLY A 102 -9.20 -2.62 -6.54
C GLY A 102 -10.27 -1.61 -6.98
N GLY A 103 -10.01 -0.30 -6.83
CA GLY A 103 -10.92 0.78 -7.22
C GLY A 103 -12.25 0.76 -6.43
N PRO A 104 -12.54 1.74 -5.56
CA PRO A 104 -11.73 2.85 -5.07
C PRO A 104 -10.70 2.43 -4.01
N LEU A 105 -9.63 3.21 -3.88
CA LEU A 105 -8.55 2.95 -2.94
C LEU A 105 -9.04 2.99 -1.49
N THR A 106 -8.73 1.95 -0.71
CA THR A 106 -8.97 1.91 0.73
C THR A 106 -7.65 1.71 1.47
N ILE A 107 -7.44 2.50 2.52
CA ILE A 107 -6.24 2.47 3.36
C ILE A 107 -6.66 2.35 4.82
N ALA A 108 -6.15 1.34 5.52
CA ALA A 108 -6.22 1.24 6.97
C ALA A 108 -4.88 1.65 7.60
N TYR A 109 -4.92 2.70 8.43
CA TYR A 109 -3.85 3.15 9.30
C TYR A 109 -4.00 2.42 10.63
N ILE A 110 -3.18 1.40 10.85
CA ILE A 110 -3.30 0.44 11.96
C ILE A 110 -2.46 0.92 13.13
N GLY A 111 -3.02 0.97 14.34
CA GLY A 111 -2.31 1.34 15.56
C GLY A 111 -3.25 1.70 16.71
N GLU A 112 -2.70 2.04 17.87
CA GLU A 112 -3.50 2.57 18.98
C GLU A 112 -3.86 4.04 18.71
N ILE A 113 -5.10 4.31 18.30
CA ILE A 113 -5.55 5.65 17.90
C ILE A 113 -6.34 6.32 19.03
N ASP A 114 -5.94 7.53 19.41
CA ASP A 114 -6.78 8.41 20.24
C ASP A 114 -7.91 8.99 19.38
N ALA A 115 -9.11 8.46 19.57
CA ALA A 115 -10.28 8.89 18.81
C ALA A 115 -10.57 10.39 18.96
N THR A 116 -10.33 11.01 20.12
CA THR A 116 -10.60 12.44 20.31
C THR A 116 -9.63 13.30 19.51
N GLU A 117 -8.36 12.89 19.45
CA GLU A 117 -7.37 13.54 18.59
C GLU A 117 -7.69 13.33 17.11
N ALA A 118 -8.13 12.11 16.75
CA ALA A 118 -8.53 11.77 15.39
C ALA A 118 -9.69 12.65 14.90
N GLU A 119 -10.75 12.74 15.71
CA GLU A 119 -11.91 13.60 15.47
C GLU A 119 -11.50 15.06 15.30
N SER A 120 -10.64 15.57 16.19
CA SER A 120 -10.17 16.97 16.14
C SER A 120 -9.35 17.25 14.87
N GLY A 121 -8.51 16.29 14.45
CA GLY A 121 -7.74 16.39 13.21
C GLY A 121 -8.64 16.37 11.98
N LEU A 122 -9.64 15.49 11.95
CA LEU A 122 -10.62 15.40 10.86
C LEU A 122 -11.50 16.66 10.74
N GLU A 123 -11.96 17.22 11.86
CA GLU A 123 -12.67 18.50 11.87
C GLU A 123 -11.81 19.66 11.32
N ALA A 124 -10.51 19.70 11.67
CA ALA A 124 -9.57 20.67 11.13
C ALA A 124 -9.34 20.48 9.62
N SER A 125 -9.46 19.25 9.14
CA SER A 125 -9.42 18.85 7.72
C SER A 125 -10.77 19.03 6.99
N GLU A 126 -11.75 19.69 7.60
CA GLU A 126 -13.11 19.94 7.08
C GLU A 126 -13.94 18.68 6.80
N TYR A 127 -13.70 17.60 7.53
CA TYR A 127 -14.61 16.47 7.51
C TYR A 127 -15.85 16.76 8.38
N ASP A 128 -17.02 16.42 7.84
CA ASP A 128 -18.28 16.45 8.58
C ASP A 128 -18.50 15.10 9.30
N PRO A 129 -18.81 15.09 10.60
CA PRO A 129 -19.21 13.87 11.28
C PRO A 129 -20.53 13.37 10.71
N LEU A 130 -20.62 12.05 10.54
CA LEU A 130 -21.86 11.37 10.19
C LEU A 130 -22.44 10.67 11.41
N GLU A 131 -23.75 10.39 11.38
CA GLU A 131 -24.35 9.51 12.37
C GLU A 131 -23.68 8.12 12.26
N SER A 132 -23.07 7.68 13.37
CA SER A 132 -22.51 6.35 13.50
C SER A 132 -23.61 5.35 13.86
N ASP A 133 -23.64 4.25 13.13
CA ASP A 133 -24.53 3.11 13.31
C ASP A 133 -23.78 1.80 13.57
N GLY A 134 -22.46 1.88 13.78
CA GLY A 134 -21.56 0.73 13.91
C GLY A 134 -20.44 0.94 14.93
N ALA A 135 -19.35 0.17 14.77
CA ALA A 135 -18.20 0.19 15.67
C ALA A 135 -17.20 1.32 15.40
N ALA A 136 -17.37 2.07 14.31
CA ALA A 136 -16.50 3.19 13.92
C ALA A 136 -17.28 4.51 13.93
N ASP A 137 -16.61 5.58 14.34
CA ASP A 137 -17.10 6.95 14.15
C ASP A 137 -16.74 7.41 12.75
N LEU A 138 -17.73 7.90 12.01
CA LEU A 138 -17.62 8.12 10.56
C LEU A 138 -17.60 9.61 10.23
N PHE A 139 -16.74 9.96 9.28
CA PHE A 139 -16.45 11.33 8.87
C PHE A 139 -16.41 11.39 7.34
N VAL A 140 -17.11 12.34 6.73
CA VAL A 140 -17.13 12.50 5.28
C VAL A 140 -16.55 13.84 4.86
N ARG A 141 -15.81 13.83 3.76
CA ARG A 141 -15.38 15.02 3.05
C ARG A 141 -15.97 15.01 1.64
N ARG A 142 -16.59 16.12 1.24
CA ARG A 142 -17.44 16.18 0.03
C ARG A 142 -16.83 16.94 -1.14
N ASP A 143 -15.96 17.91 -0.85
CA ASP A 143 -15.17 18.62 -1.86
C ASP A 143 -14.10 17.70 -2.47
N GLN A 144 -13.58 16.77 -1.67
CA GLN A 144 -12.76 15.65 -2.10
C GLN A 144 -13.42 14.37 -1.59
N PRO A 145 -14.28 13.71 -2.40
CA PRO A 145 -15.13 12.62 -1.96
C PRO A 145 -14.38 11.48 -1.27
N ARG A 146 -14.41 11.49 0.06
CA ARG A 146 -13.70 10.54 0.93
C ARG A 146 -14.52 10.29 2.17
N LEU A 147 -14.41 9.07 2.67
CA LEU A 147 -15.01 8.66 3.94
C LEU A 147 -13.92 8.10 4.84
N ILE A 148 -13.96 8.49 6.11
CA ILE A 148 -13.04 8.05 7.15
C ILE A 148 -13.84 7.41 8.29
N GLY A 149 -13.36 6.27 8.77
CA GLY A 149 -13.85 5.58 9.95
C GLY A 149 -12.77 5.50 11.01
N VAL A 150 -13.07 5.99 12.20
CA VAL A 150 -12.16 6.01 13.34
C VAL A 150 -12.55 4.92 14.33
N THR A 151 -11.58 4.12 14.75
CA THR A 151 -11.71 3.12 15.82
C THR A 151 -10.53 3.22 16.78
N ALA A 152 -10.60 2.56 17.93
CA ALA A 152 -9.46 2.49 18.86
C ALA A 152 -8.25 1.74 18.29
N SER A 153 -8.45 0.88 17.28
CA SER A 153 -7.39 0.05 16.68
C SER A 153 -6.83 0.62 15.37
N GLY A 154 -7.38 1.74 14.89
CA GLY A 154 -6.96 2.30 13.62
C GLY A 154 -7.97 3.25 12.99
N VAL A 155 -7.51 3.94 11.95
CA VAL A 155 -8.31 4.78 11.06
C VAL A 155 -8.41 4.10 9.70
N VAL A 156 -9.60 4.05 9.11
CA VAL A 156 -9.80 3.53 7.76
C VAL A 156 -10.29 4.66 6.87
N GLN A 157 -9.58 4.92 5.78
CA GLN A 157 -9.97 5.87 4.74
C GLN A 157 -10.35 5.11 3.47
N THR A 158 -11.46 5.48 2.85
CA THR A 158 -11.83 5.04 1.51
C THR A 158 -12.11 6.25 0.62
N GLU A 159 -11.62 6.20 -0.60
CA GLU A 159 -12.08 7.11 -1.64
C GLU A 159 -13.52 6.78 -2.05
N LEU A 160 -14.25 7.80 -2.49
CA LEU A 160 -15.61 7.69 -2.99
C LEU A 160 -15.63 8.08 -4.46
N ALA A 161 -16.49 7.43 -5.25
CA ALA A 161 -16.65 7.78 -6.67
C ALA A 161 -17.19 9.20 -6.85
N ASP A 162 -18.07 9.65 -5.94
CA ASP A 162 -18.61 11.01 -5.89
C ASP A 162 -19.12 11.34 -4.48
N SER A 163 -19.70 12.54 -4.32
CA SER A 163 -20.25 13.03 -3.05
C SER A 163 -21.71 12.61 -2.79
N SER A 164 -22.27 11.69 -3.57
CA SER A 164 -23.66 11.22 -3.39
C SER A 164 -23.82 10.37 -2.13
N ASP A 165 -25.06 10.32 -1.62
CA ASP A 165 -25.39 9.46 -0.47
C ASP A 165 -25.19 7.97 -0.78
N GLU A 166 -25.34 7.56 -2.05
CA GLU A 166 -25.09 6.19 -2.49
C GLU A 166 -23.60 5.84 -2.39
N SER A 167 -22.71 6.71 -2.90
CA SER A 167 -21.26 6.53 -2.77
C SER A 167 -20.83 6.47 -1.30
N ILE A 168 -21.40 7.32 -0.45
CA ILE A 168 -21.14 7.30 0.99
C ILE A 168 -21.55 5.96 1.61
N GLU A 169 -22.75 5.46 1.29
CA GLU A 169 -23.22 4.18 1.82
C GLU A 169 -22.33 3.02 1.37
N ARG A 170 -21.90 2.99 0.11
CA ARG A 170 -20.91 2.00 -0.37
C ARG A 170 -19.59 2.11 0.40
N GLY A 171 -19.12 3.32 0.65
CA GLY A 171 -17.95 3.58 1.49
C GLY A 171 -18.12 3.05 2.93
N ARG A 172 -19.32 3.23 3.54
CA ARG A 172 -19.64 2.70 4.87
C ARG A 172 -19.54 1.18 4.90
N VAL A 173 -20.06 0.49 3.88
CA VAL A 173 -19.98 -0.98 3.77
C VAL A 173 -18.52 -1.45 3.70
N ARG A 174 -17.66 -0.76 2.93
CA ARG A 174 -16.22 -1.08 2.85
C ARG A 174 -15.52 -0.92 4.19
N ILE A 175 -15.67 0.25 4.83
CA ILE A 175 -15.08 0.52 6.15
C ILE A 175 -15.58 -0.49 7.19
N GLY A 176 -16.90 -0.70 7.26
CA GLY A 176 -17.51 -1.64 8.19
C GLY A 176 -16.97 -3.06 8.01
N SER A 177 -16.79 -3.52 6.77
CA SER A 177 -16.26 -4.87 6.49
C SER A 177 -14.84 -5.07 7.02
N LEU A 178 -13.97 -4.04 6.97
CA LEU A 178 -12.62 -4.09 7.55
C LEU A 178 -12.65 -4.11 9.07
N VAL A 179 -13.46 -3.22 9.65
CA VAL A 179 -13.60 -3.10 11.12
C VAL A 179 -14.19 -4.37 11.71
N ASP A 180 -15.22 -4.94 11.09
CA ASP A 180 -15.87 -6.18 11.52
C ASP A 180 -14.91 -7.38 11.38
N ALA A 181 -14.12 -7.45 10.30
CA ALA A 181 -13.10 -8.48 10.13
C ALA A 181 -12.02 -8.38 11.23
N HIS A 182 -11.54 -7.16 11.52
CA HIS A 182 -10.59 -6.94 12.60
C HIS A 182 -11.14 -7.37 13.95
N ALA A 183 -12.38 -6.99 14.27
CA ALA A 183 -13.09 -7.38 15.49
C ALA A 183 -13.39 -8.89 15.56
N GLY A 184 -13.31 -9.62 14.44
CA GLY A 184 -13.66 -11.04 14.35
C GLY A 184 -15.17 -11.28 14.28
N GLU A 185 -15.94 -10.26 13.91
CA GLU A 185 -17.38 -10.33 13.68
C GLU A 185 -17.71 -10.76 12.24
N ARG A 186 -16.73 -10.66 11.34
CA ARG A 186 -16.75 -11.17 9.97
C ARG A 186 -15.60 -12.15 9.72
N ASP A 187 -15.86 -13.19 8.93
CA ASP A 187 -14.84 -14.15 8.50
C ASP A 187 -13.69 -13.42 7.80
N ARG A 188 -12.46 -13.80 8.12
CA ARG A 188 -11.26 -13.18 7.55
C ARG A 188 -10.75 -13.97 6.36
N ARG A 189 -10.14 -13.30 5.39
CA ARG A 189 -9.66 -13.92 4.15
C ARG A 189 -8.76 -15.12 4.39
N HIS A 190 -7.80 -15.00 5.30
CA HIS A 190 -6.88 -16.08 5.64
C HIS A 190 -7.55 -17.26 6.38
N GLU A 191 -8.75 -17.09 6.92
CA GLU A 191 -9.50 -18.17 7.55
C GLU A 191 -10.34 -18.94 6.53
N SER A 192 -10.71 -18.29 5.41
CA SER A 192 -11.53 -18.87 4.33
C SER A 192 -10.72 -19.35 3.12
N GLU A 193 -9.56 -18.75 2.84
CA GLU A 193 -8.75 -18.99 1.64
C GLU A 193 -7.39 -19.61 2.00
N ALA A 194 -7.28 -20.93 1.87
CA ALA A 194 -6.07 -21.66 2.24
C ALA A 194 -4.81 -21.21 1.49
N ALA A 195 -4.93 -20.84 0.21
CA ALA A 195 -3.79 -20.33 -0.56
C ALA A 195 -3.32 -18.97 -0.02
N PHE A 196 -4.25 -18.07 0.31
CA PHE A 196 -3.95 -16.78 0.92
C PHE A 196 -3.34 -16.93 2.33
N ASP A 197 -3.86 -17.83 3.16
CA ASP A 197 -3.29 -18.12 4.48
C ASP A 197 -1.84 -18.55 4.37
N ARG A 198 -1.55 -19.56 3.52
CA ARG A 198 -0.20 -20.08 3.35
C ARG A 198 0.76 -19.05 2.78
N VAL A 199 0.35 -18.27 1.78
CA VAL A 199 1.26 -17.29 1.16
C VAL A 199 1.57 -16.16 2.14
N THR A 200 0.57 -15.67 2.87
CA THR A 200 0.78 -14.63 3.88
C THR A 200 1.52 -15.12 5.11
N GLU A 201 1.36 -16.39 5.50
CA GLU A 201 2.16 -17.02 6.56
C GLU A 201 3.65 -17.05 6.20
N ARG A 202 3.99 -17.40 4.95
CA ARG A 202 5.38 -17.37 4.47
C ARG A 202 5.93 -15.96 4.36
N LEU A 203 5.16 -15.05 3.79
CA LEU A 203 5.58 -13.66 3.60
C LEU A 203 5.69 -12.90 4.93
N GLY A 204 4.86 -13.22 5.91
CA GLY A 204 4.82 -12.53 7.21
C GLY A 204 4.66 -11.02 7.07
N ARG A 205 5.19 -10.27 8.04
CA ARG A 205 5.23 -8.79 8.06
C ARG A 205 6.65 -8.25 7.83
N GLY A 206 7.16 -8.39 6.61
CA GLY A 206 8.36 -7.65 6.22
C GLY A 206 8.12 -6.12 6.30
N ILE A 207 9.16 -5.33 6.01
CA ILE A 207 9.03 -3.86 5.89
C ILE A 207 7.88 -3.50 4.96
N ARG A 208 7.78 -4.22 3.84
CA ARG A 208 6.61 -4.18 2.95
C ARG A 208 6.22 -5.60 2.57
N THR A 209 4.94 -5.90 2.51
CA THR A 209 4.39 -7.16 1.97
C THR A 209 3.33 -6.82 0.94
N THR A 210 3.38 -7.45 -0.23
CA THR A 210 2.41 -7.27 -1.32
C THR A 210 1.85 -8.62 -1.74
N VAL A 211 0.53 -8.74 -1.80
CA VAL A 211 -0.16 -9.91 -2.36
C VAL A 211 -1.11 -9.41 -3.44
N PRO A 212 -0.82 -9.65 -4.73
CA PRO A 212 -1.71 -9.25 -5.81
C PRO A 212 -3.00 -10.07 -5.80
N LEU A 213 -4.02 -9.56 -6.49
CA LEU A 213 -5.30 -10.26 -6.66
C LEU A 213 -5.12 -11.51 -7.52
N GLU A 214 -4.45 -11.37 -8.66
CA GLU A 214 -4.31 -12.45 -9.63
C GLU A 214 -2.95 -13.18 -9.49
N PRO A 215 -2.96 -14.53 -9.61
CA PRO A 215 -1.72 -15.27 -9.78
C PRO A 215 -1.07 -14.93 -11.13
N LEU A 216 0.23 -15.21 -11.25
CA LEU A 216 0.92 -15.04 -12.54
C LEU A 216 0.35 -16.03 -13.57
N GLU A 217 0.25 -15.60 -14.83
CA GLU A 217 -0.39 -16.38 -15.91
C GLU A 217 0.19 -17.79 -16.10
N TRP A 218 1.47 -17.99 -15.76
CA TRP A 218 2.16 -19.26 -15.88
C TRP A 218 1.95 -20.20 -14.68
N MET A 219 1.35 -19.71 -13.58
CA MET A 219 1.10 -20.51 -12.39
C MET A 219 -0.09 -21.48 -12.58
N PRO A 220 -0.06 -22.65 -11.93
CA PRO A 220 -1.23 -23.53 -11.87
C PRO A 220 -2.46 -22.82 -11.28
N GLU A 221 -3.65 -23.15 -11.79
CA GLU A 221 -4.92 -22.65 -11.26
C GLU A 221 -5.06 -22.95 -9.76
N GLY A 222 -5.51 -21.96 -8.98
CA GLY A 222 -5.61 -22.08 -7.51
C GLY A 222 -4.31 -21.81 -6.75
N SER A 223 -3.23 -21.44 -7.45
CA SER A 223 -2.02 -20.92 -6.81
C SER A 223 -2.23 -19.51 -6.25
N ALA A 224 -1.41 -19.14 -5.27
CA ALA A 224 -1.28 -17.76 -4.81
C ALA A 224 0.19 -17.38 -4.73
N TRP A 225 0.49 -16.10 -4.91
CA TRP A 225 1.84 -15.59 -4.76
C TRP A 225 1.83 -14.21 -4.11
N GLY A 226 3.01 -13.77 -3.68
CA GLY A 226 3.22 -12.41 -3.25
C GLY A 226 4.70 -12.15 -3.01
N SER A 227 5.01 -10.93 -2.62
CA SER A 227 6.37 -10.48 -2.34
C SER A 227 6.46 -9.77 -1.00
N SER A 228 7.67 -9.74 -0.46
CA SER A 228 8.01 -9.00 0.73
C SER A 228 9.37 -8.34 0.57
N LEU A 229 9.49 -7.11 1.02
CA LEU A 229 10.73 -6.37 1.18
C LEU A 229 11.10 -6.39 2.65
N ASP A 230 12.36 -6.66 2.95
CA ASP A 230 12.92 -6.57 4.30
C ASP A 230 14.37 -6.07 4.22
N ALA A 231 15.02 -5.96 5.37
CA ALA A 231 16.39 -5.53 5.46
C ALA A 231 17.15 -6.27 6.57
N THR A 232 18.40 -6.62 6.25
CA THR A 232 19.41 -7.02 7.22
C THR A 232 20.10 -5.78 7.79
N ASP A 233 21.12 -5.96 8.63
CA ASP A 233 21.95 -4.85 9.11
C ASP A 233 22.79 -4.20 7.99
N GLU A 234 22.96 -4.88 6.85
CA GLU A 234 23.89 -4.46 5.79
C GLU A 234 23.22 -4.19 4.44
N GLU A 235 22.10 -4.87 4.14
CA GLU A 235 21.50 -4.85 2.80
C GLU A 235 19.99 -5.12 2.83
N ALA A 236 19.30 -4.59 1.82
CA ALA A 236 17.89 -4.86 1.61
C ALA A 236 17.69 -6.19 0.87
N VAL A 237 16.60 -6.89 1.18
CA VAL A 237 16.28 -8.19 0.60
C VAL A 237 14.84 -8.19 0.08
N ARG A 238 14.66 -8.56 -1.18
CA ARG A 238 13.35 -8.87 -1.77
C ARG A 238 13.14 -10.37 -1.74
N ARG A 239 11.98 -10.78 -1.25
CA ARG A 239 11.54 -12.17 -1.22
C ARG A 239 10.21 -12.30 -1.95
N ALA A 240 10.02 -13.39 -2.67
CA ALA A 240 8.73 -13.76 -3.22
C ALA A 240 8.40 -15.20 -2.81
N SER A 241 7.12 -15.47 -2.60
CA SER A 241 6.62 -16.78 -2.21
C SER A 241 5.48 -17.17 -3.11
N VAL A 242 5.47 -18.43 -3.55
CA VAL A 242 4.39 -19.06 -4.31
C VAL A 242 3.88 -20.25 -3.52
N THR A 243 2.57 -20.35 -3.36
CA THR A 243 1.91 -21.53 -2.81
C THR A 243 1.13 -22.23 -3.89
N LEU A 244 1.33 -23.54 -4.00
CA LEU A 244 0.68 -24.37 -5.00
C LEU A 244 -0.61 -25.00 -4.43
N PRO A 245 -1.54 -25.46 -5.29
CA PRO A 245 -2.69 -26.26 -4.89
C PRO A 245 -2.27 -27.57 -4.21
N ASP A 246 -3.07 -28.07 -3.27
CA ASP A 246 -2.74 -29.26 -2.47
C ASP A 246 -2.62 -30.55 -3.32
N ASP A 247 -3.23 -30.59 -4.50
CA ASP A 247 -3.19 -31.70 -5.44
C ASP A 247 -2.06 -31.60 -6.48
N HIS A 248 -1.28 -30.51 -6.47
CA HIS A 248 -0.17 -30.31 -7.37
C HIS A 248 1.12 -30.92 -6.80
N ALA A 249 1.60 -32.01 -7.40
CA ALA A 249 2.86 -32.63 -7.01
C ALA A 249 4.02 -32.05 -7.82
N MET A 250 5.07 -31.57 -7.15
CA MET A 250 6.32 -31.08 -7.76
C MET A 250 7.18 -32.20 -8.40
N ASP A 251 6.62 -33.39 -8.63
CA ASP A 251 7.34 -34.57 -9.12
C ASP A 251 7.56 -34.47 -10.65
N GLY A 252 8.67 -33.85 -11.05
CA GLY A 252 9.18 -33.86 -12.43
C GLY A 252 8.93 -32.60 -13.27
N GLU A 253 8.04 -31.72 -12.82
CA GLU A 253 7.82 -30.36 -13.38
C GLU A 253 8.42 -29.26 -12.48
N GLY A 254 9.00 -29.63 -11.34
CA GLY A 254 9.58 -28.69 -10.37
C GLY A 254 10.69 -27.83 -10.95
N ASP A 255 11.59 -28.43 -11.75
CA ASP A 255 12.70 -27.70 -12.37
C ASP A 255 12.18 -26.62 -13.35
N ASP A 256 11.10 -26.89 -14.10
CA ASP A 256 10.51 -25.93 -15.05
C ASP A 256 9.82 -24.76 -14.30
N LEU A 257 9.13 -25.05 -13.18
CA LEU A 257 8.49 -24.03 -12.34
C LEU A 257 9.51 -23.18 -11.58
N GLU A 258 10.60 -23.79 -11.08
CA GLU A 258 11.72 -23.08 -10.45
C GLU A 258 12.38 -22.11 -11.43
N ASP A 259 12.70 -22.57 -12.65
CA ASP A 259 13.32 -21.75 -13.70
C ASP A 259 12.39 -20.62 -14.18
N ALA A 260 11.09 -20.89 -14.33
CA ALA A 260 10.11 -19.88 -14.69
C ALA A 260 9.97 -18.81 -13.60
N PHE A 261 9.97 -19.22 -12.34
CA PHE A 261 9.90 -18.29 -11.21
C PHE A 261 11.17 -17.46 -11.08
N ALA A 262 12.36 -18.09 -11.20
CA ALA A 262 13.64 -17.37 -11.20
C ALA A 262 13.68 -16.32 -12.31
N SER A 263 13.32 -16.72 -13.54
CA SER A 263 13.26 -15.82 -14.69
C SER A 263 12.30 -14.65 -14.46
N HIS A 264 11.12 -14.90 -13.88
CA HIS A 264 10.17 -13.85 -13.54
C HIS A 264 10.74 -12.85 -12.53
N LEU A 265 11.43 -13.31 -11.48
CA LEU A 265 12.04 -12.43 -10.48
C LEU A 265 13.21 -11.62 -11.07
N GLU A 266 14.02 -12.23 -11.93
CA GLU A 266 15.11 -11.55 -12.64
C GLU A 266 14.58 -10.45 -13.56
N ASP A 267 13.50 -10.74 -14.31
CA ASP A 267 12.84 -9.75 -15.17
C ASP A 267 12.20 -8.62 -14.35
N ALA A 268 11.54 -8.95 -13.24
CA ALA A 268 10.81 -8.00 -12.41
C ALA A 268 11.73 -7.12 -11.54
N TRP A 269 12.86 -7.66 -11.07
CA TRP A 269 13.73 -6.98 -10.11
C TRP A 269 15.11 -6.61 -10.66
N GLY A 270 15.51 -7.14 -11.81
CA GLY A 270 16.74 -6.77 -12.51
C GLY A 270 18.02 -7.42 -11.96
N ASP A 271 17.92 -8.40 -11.07
CA ASP A 271 19.03 -9.06 -10.38
C ASP A 271 18.83 -10.59 -10.31
N GLU A 272 19.93 -11.34 -10.18
CA GLU A 272 19.93 -12.81 -10.11
C GLU A 272 19.15 -13.31 -8.89
N ALA A 273 18.18 -14.21 -9.13
CA ALA A 273 17.32 -14.75 -8.10
C ALA A 273 17.79 -16.13 -7.60
N THR A 274 17.82 -16.32 -6.29
CA THR A 274 17.98 -17.65 -5.69
C THR A 274 16.61 -18.22 -5.37
N VAL A 275 16.25 -19.34 -6.02
CA VAL A 275 14.96 -20.02 -5.82
C VAL A 275 15.14 -21.32 -5.02
N TYR A 276 14.21 -21.55 -4.10
CA TYR A 276 14.08 -22.77 -3.32
C TYR A 276 12.68 -23.35 -3.52
N ALA A 277 12.60 -24.64 -3.84
CA ALA A 277 11.34 -25.37 -3.88
C ALA A 277 11.20 -26.40 -2.76
N ASP A 278 9.96 -26.59 -2.32
CA ASP A 278 9.55 -27.73 -1.51
C ASP A 278 8.16 -28.26 -1.94
N SER A 279 7.61 -29.19 -1.17
CA SER A 279 6.29 -29.79 -1.47
C SER A 279 5.11 -28.83 -1.34
N SER A 280 5.34 -27.65 -0.79
CA SER A 280 4.31 -26.66 -0.50
C SER A 280 4.43 -25.42 -1.40
N GLY A 281 5.51 -25.26 -2.17
CA GLY A 281 5.64 -24.25 -3.21
C GLY A 281 7.08 -23.76 -3.42
N LEU A 282 7.21 -22.49 -3.82
CA LEU A 282 8.47 -21.85 -4.18
C LEU A 282 8.75 -20.64 -3.29
N GLU A 283 10.02 -20.39 -3.00
CA GLU A 283 10.51 -19.16 -2.39
C GLU A 283 11.70 -18.63 -3.18
N GLY A 284 11.63 -17.39 -3.62
CA GLY A 284 12.69 -16.71 -4.35
C GLY A 284 13.23 -15.54 -3.55
N VAL A 285 14.54 -15.32 -3.61
CA VAL A 285 15.23 -14.25 -2.89
C VAL A 285 16.17 -13.51 -3.82
N VAL A 286 16.13 -12.18 -3.75
CA VAL A 286 17.07 -11.27 -4.40
C VAL A 286 17.61 -10.29 -3.36
N THR A 287 18.93 -10.15 -3.35
CA THR A 287 19.61 -9.16 -2.52
C THR A 287 19.73 -7.87 -3.30
N VAL A 288 19.30 -6.75 -2.72
CA VAL A 288 19.34 -5.45 -3.38
C VAL A 288 20.71 -4.81 -3.13
N THR A 289 21.43 -4.46 -4.19
CA THR A 289 22.80 -3.93 -4.11
C THR A 289 22.90 -2.41 -4.29
N ASP A 290 21.75 -1.74 -4.32
CA ASP A 290 21.66 -0.29 -4.44
C ASP A 290 22.29 0.45 -3.26
N GLU A 291 22.65 1.71 -3.50
CA GLU A 291 23.15 2.59 -2.43
C GLU A 291 22.02 2.87 -1.41
N PRO A 292 22.26 2.64 -0.11
CA PRO A 292 21.28 2.89 0.93
C PRO A 292 20.98 4.39 1.07
N ILE A 293 19.73 4.72 1.41
CA ILE A 293 19.28 6.08 1.68
C ILE A 293 19.96 6.68 2.91
N GLY A 294 20.35 5.84 3.88
CA GLY A 294 21.05 6.22 5.09
C GLY A 294 20.17 6.80 6.19
N GLU A 295 19.12 7.55 5.85
CA GLU A 295 18.15 8.08 6.81
C GLU A 295 16.71 8.03 6.24
N ILE A 296 15.89 7.13 6.79
CA ILE A 296 14.54 6.80 6.32
C ILE A 296 13.54 7.95 6.46
N SER A 297 13.71 8.82 7.46
CA SER A 297 12.88 10.01 7.64
C SER A 297 12.94 10.95 6.43
N THR A 298 14.03 10.93 5.64
CA THR A 298 14.16 11.72 4.40
C THR A 298 13.27 11.21 3.27
N ALA A 299 12.68 10.02 3.41
CA ALA A 299 11.73 9.42 2.48
C ALA A 299 10.29 9.36 3.02
N VAL A 300 10.03 9.88 4.23
CA VAL A 300 8.67 9.99 4.77
C VAL A 300 8.03 11.25 4.20
N PRO A 301 6.90 11.15 3.48
CA PRO A 301 6.24 12.34 2.97
C PRO A 301 5.47 13.09 4.06
N PRO A 302 5.33 14.42 3.92
CA PRO A 302 4.49 15.20 4.83
C PRO A 302 3.03 14.76 4.70
N ARG A 303 2.31 14.74 5.82
CA ARG A 303 0.87 14.46 5.86
C ARG A 303 0.10 15.75 5.99
N THR A 304 -0.58 16.15 4.93
CA THR A 304 -1.34 17.40 4.89
C THR A 304 -2.70 17.17 4.23
N THR A 305 -3.66 18.02 4.58
CA THR A 305 -4.94 18.11 3.89
C THR A 305 -4.94 19.31 2.98
N LEU A 306 -4.90 19.05 1.67
CA LEU A 306 -4.99 20.11 0.65
C LEU A 306 -6.45 20.30 0.20
N ALA A 307 -6.84 21.56 0.08
CA ALA A 307 -8.10 21.97 -0.56
C ALA A 307 -7.83 22.56 -1.93
N PHE A 308 -8.77 22.35 -2.85
CA PHE A 308 -8.74 22.94 -4.18
C PHE A 308 -10.12 23.49 -4.53
N GLU A 309 -10.18 24.78 -4.81
CA GLU A 309 -11.37 25.45 -5.30
C GLU A 309 -11.08 26.06 -6.66
N TYR A 310 -11.87 25.73 -7.69
CA TYR A 310 -11.68 26.26 -9.04
C TYR A 310 -12.80 27.21 -9.46
N ASP A 311 -12.42 28.40 -9.90
CA ASP A 311 -13.28 29.37 -10.56
C ASP A 311 -13.03 29.32 -12.07
N GLU A 312 -13.99 28.72 -12.80
CA GLU A 312 -13.94 28.58 -14.26
C GLU A 312 -14.07 29.94 -14.98
N ASP A 313 -14.85 30.88 -14.44
CA ASP A 313 -15.07 32.20 -15.03
C ASP A 313 -13.78 33.04 -14.95
N GLU A 314 -13.04 32.92 -13.84
CA GLU A 314 -11.76 33.59 -13.61
C GLU A 314 -10.54 32.76 -14.03
N GLN A 315 -10.74 31.50 -14.47
CA GLN A 315 -9.69 30.54 -14.79
C GLN A 315 -8.61 30.46 -13.70
N THR A 316 -9.07 30.43 -12.44
CA THR A 316 -8.20 30.53 -11.27
C THR A 316 -8.56 29.43 -10.28
N ALA A 317 -7.56 28.65 -9.86
CA ALA A 317 -7.68 27.74 -8.74
C ALA A 317 -7.09 28.36 -7.47
N THR A 318 -7.75 28.16 -6.34
CA THR A 318 -7.21 28.47 -5.00
C THR A 318 -6.85 27.15 -4.33
N VAL A 319 -5.58 27.04 -3.91
CA VAL A 319 -5.07 25.90 -3.16
C VAL A 319 -4.87 26.33 -1.71
N THR A 320 -5.37 25.54 -0.77
CA THR A 320 -5.23 25.81 0.67
C THR A 320 -4.62 24.60 1.37
N ASN A 321 -3.59 24.79 2.20
CA ASN A 321 -3.19 23.77 3.17
C ASN A 321 -4.13 23.92 4.36
N ARG A 322 -5.08 23.00 4.55
CA ARG A 322 -6.07 23.10 5.63
C ARG A 322 -5.49 22.68 6.98
N ALA A 323 -4.77 21.56 7.00
CA ALA A 323 -4.31 20.91 8.20
C ALA A 323 -3.09 20.01 7.95
N GLY A 324 -2.44 19.60 9.03
CA GLY A 324 -1.28 18.71 9.02
C GLY A 324 0.05 19.46 8.90
N ASP A 325 0.98 18.86 8.19
CA ASP A 325 2.34 19.38 8.05
C ASP A 325 2.42 20.64 7.18
N ALA A 326 3.41 21.48 7.49
CA ALA A 326 3.82 22.56 6.60
C ALA A 326 4.60 21.99 5.41
N LEU A 327 4.39 22.57 4.22
CA LEU A 327 5.11 22.16 3.01
C LEU A 327 6.17 23.21 2.63
N GLU A 328 7.39 22.78 2.32
CA GLU A 328 8.38 23.68 1.74
C GLU A 328 8.00 23.98 0.28
N ARG A 329 7.75 25.25 -0.02
CA ARG A 329 7.27 25.70 -1.34
C ARG A 329 8.24 25.40 -2.46
N SER A 330 9.55 25.39 -2.16
CA SER A 330 10.60 25.03 -3.12
C SER A 330 10.61 23.54 -3.49
N GLN A 331 9.96 22.69 -2.69
CA GLN A 331 9.82 21.26 -2.94
C GLN A 331 8.47 20.90 -3.60
N LEU A 332 7.50 21.82 -3.59
CA LEU A 332 6.20 21.63 -4.21
C LEU A 332 6.26 21.91 -5.72
N THR A 333 5.82 20.95 -6.52
CA THR A 333 5.66 21.05 -7.96
C THR A 333 4.18 20.91 -8.31
N ILE A 334 3.69 21.81 -9.16
CA ILE A 334 2.30 21.78 -9.66
C ILE A 334 2.32 21.26 -11.09
N THR A 335 1.59 20.18 -11.34
CA THR A 335 1.40 19.61 -12.68
C THR A 335 0.02 19.94 -13.21
N VAL A 336 -0.10 20.08 -14.52
CA VAL A 336 -1.33 20.46 -15.23
C VAL A 336 -1.51 19.47 -16.38
N ASP A 337 -2.57 18.67 -16.35
CA ASP A 337 -2.84 17.56 -17.29
C ASP A 337 -1.66 16.58 -17.41
N GLY A 338 -1.04 16.25 -16.27
CA GLY A 338 0.15 15.39 -16.20
C GLY A 338 1.40 15.99 -16.83
N GLN A 339 1.32 17.18 -17.41
CA GLN A 339 2.47 17.92 -17.87
C GLN A 339 2.97 18.79 -16.72
N THR A 340 4.22 18.59 -16.34
CA THR A 340 4.97 19.62 -15.61
C THR A 340 5.08 20.80 -16.57
N GLY A 341 4.16 21.77 -16.49
CA GLY A 341 4.42 23.09 -17.03
C GLY A 341 5.76 23.55 -16.45
N ASP A 342 6.58 24.32 -17.19
CA ASP A 342 7.81 24.91 -16.64
C ASP A 342 7.49 25.44 -15.24
N GLY A 343 7.97 24.71 -14.22
CA GLY A 343 7.29 24.63 -12.91
C GLY A 343 6.89 26.00 -12.42
N LEU A 344 5.63 26.16 -12.01
CA LEU A 344 5.23 27.29 -11.17
C LEU A 344 6.04 27.16 -9.87
N GLN A 345 7.29 27.60 -9.90
CA GLN A 345 8.14 27.63 -8.73
C GLN A 345 7.53 28.68 -7.82
N LEU A 346 6.94 28.18 -6.74
CA LEU A 346 6.49 29.02 -5.66
C LEU A 346 7.72 29.68 -5.04
N GLU A 347 7.57 30.93 -4.59
CA GLU A 347 8.64 31.62 -3.88
C GLU A 347 9.07 30.83 -2.64
N ASP A 348 10.37 30.87 -2.33
CA ASP A 348 10.94 30.22 -1.13
C ASP A 348 10.12 30.56 0.12
N GLY A 349 9.87 29.56 0.96
CA GLY A 349 9.15 29.68 2.22
C GLY A 349 8.28 28.46 2.50
N SER A 350 7.62 28.47 3.65
CA SER A 350 6.68 27.41 4.04
C SER A 350 5.25 27.72 3.57
N PHE A 351 4.50 26.67 3.28
CA PHE A 351 3.06 26.66 3.04
C PHE A 351 2.40 25.99 4.24
N GLU A 352 2.11 26.80 5.25
CA GLU A 352 1.63 26.39 6.56
C GLU A 352 0.12 26.05 6.54
N PRO A 353 -0.40 25.28 7.50
CA PRO A 353 -1.84 25.16 7.70
C PRO A 353 -2.54 26.53 7.82
N GLY A 354 -3.58 26.73 7.01
CA GLY A 354 -4.31 27.98 6.83
C GLY A 354 -3.79 28.88 5.70
N ASP A 355 -2.59 28.63 5.16
CA ASP A 355 -2.09 29.36 4.00
C ASP A 355 -2.85 28.97 2.73
N ARG A 356 -2.89 29.91 1.79
CA ARG A 356 -3.45 29.71 0.44
C ARG A 356 -2.65 30.41 -0.64
N PHE A 357 -2.67 29.85 -1.84
CA PHE A 357 -2.15 30.50 -3.05
C PHE A 357 -3.07 30.25 -4.24
N ASN A 358 -2.95 31.10 -5.25
CA ASN A 358 -3.77 31.01 -6.47
C ASN A 358 -2.93 30.54 -7.65
N VAL A 359 -3.50 29.65 -8.46
CA VAL A 359 -2.98 29.23 -9.75
C VAL A 359 -3.88 29.85 -10.82
N HIS A 360 -3.33 30.75 -11.63
CA HIS A 360 -4.08 31.49 -12.65
C HIS A 360 -3.87 30.92 -14.05
N GLY A 361 -4.85 31.12 -14.93
CA GLY A 361 -4.75 30.79 -16.35
C GLY A 361 -4.92 29.30 -16.64
N LEU A 362 -5.65 28.58 -15.79
CA LEU A 362 -5.95 27.16 -15.98
C LEU A 362 -7.05 26.99 -17.05
N PRO A 363 -6.99 25.94 -17.89
CA PRO A 363 -8.08 25.60 -18.80
C PRO A 363 -9.31 25.10 -18.03
N GLY A 364 -10.50 25.16 -18.67
CA GLY A 364 -11.77 24.76 -18.05
C GLY A 364 -11.83 23.28 -17.66
N ASP A 365 -11.30 22.40 -18.51
CA ASP A 365 -11.11 20.98 -18.23
C ASP A 365 -9.62 20.74 -17.95
N VAL A 366 -9.26 20.61 -16.67
CA VAL A 366 -7.86 20.46 -16.26
C VAL A 366 -7.73 19.49 -15.10
N VAL A 367 -6.66 18.70 -15.10
CA VAL A 367 -6.22 17.95 -13.90
C VAL A 367 -5.02 18.66 -13.31
N VAL A 368 -5.14 19.15 -12.08
CA VAL A 368 -4.05 19.78 -11.34
C VAL A 368 -3.50 18.77 -10.34
N GLY A 369 -2.25 18.38 -10.51
CA GLY A 369 -1.53 17.52 -9.58
C GLY A 369 -0.57 18.31 -8.69
N PHE A 370 -0.39 17.84 -7.47
CA PHE A 370 0.58 18.37 -6.51
C PHE A 370 1.61 17.29 -6.20
N GLU A 371 2.83 17.50 -6.66
CA GLU A 371 3.97 16.63 -6.41
C GLU A 371 4.90 17.29 -5.39
N TYR A 372 5.48 16.49 -4.50
CA TYR A 372 6.42 16.97 -3.48
C TYR A 372 7.74 16.22 -3.60
N GLN A 373 8.84 16.97 -3.71
CA GLN A 373 10.18 16.42 -3.69
C GLN A 373 10.64 16.21 -2.25
N LEU A 374 10.82 14.96 -1.85
CA LEU A 374 11.35 14.58 -0.55
C LEU A 374 12.84 14.90 -0.44
N GLU A 375 13.36 14.96 0.79
CA GLU A 375 14.79 15.18 1.04
C GLU A 375 15.68 14.07 0.44
N SER A 376 15.14 12.85 0.37
CA SER A 376 15.72 11.70 -0.33
C SER A 376 15.86 11.87 -1.85
N GLY A 377 15.21 12.90 -2.42
CA GLY A 377 15.13 13.14 -3.87
C GLY A 377 14.00 12.39 -4.57
N ALA A 378 13.25 11.53 -3.87
CA ALA A 378 12.04 10.92 -4.40
C ALA A 378 10.90 11.95 -4.55
N TYR A 379 9.97 11.69 -5.47
CA TYR A 379 8.77 12.50 -5.67
C TYR A 379 7.55 11.72 -5.22
N VAL A 380 6.64 12.38 -4.51
CA VAL A 380 5.35 11.81 -4.10
C VAL A 380 4.21 12.71 -4.56
N THR A 381 3.07 12.11 -4.88
CA THR A 381 1.84 12.85 -5.16
C THR A 381 1.11 13.14 -3.85
N LEU A 382 0.92 14.42 -3.52
CA LEU A 382 0.12 14.87 -2.37
C LEU A 382 -1.38 14.94 -2.69
N GLY A 383 -1.73 15.05 -3.98
CA GLY A 383 -3.12 15.05 -4.42
C GLY A 383 -3.27 15.41 -5.89
N GLN A 384 -4.43 15.08 -6.44
CA GLN A 384 -4.86 15.46 -7.78
C GLN A 384 -6.28 16.01 -7.71
N PHE A 385 -6.55 17.06 -8.49
CA PHE A 385 -7.82 17.75 -8.49
C PHE A 385 -8.28 18.04 -9.91
N VAL A 386 -9.55 17.80 -10.19
CA VAL A 386 -10.15 18.03 -11.51
C VAL A 386 -10.87 19.37 -11.49
N GLY A 387 -10.49 20.27 -12.40
CA GLY A 387 -11.05 21.61 -12.54
C GLY A 387 -12.45 21.67 -13.15
N SER A 388 -12.96 20.62 -13.78
CA SER A 388 -14.31 20.66 -14.36
C SER A 388 -15.36 19.84 -13.60
N ARG A 389 -16.59 20.37 -13.63
CA ARG A 389 -17.80 19.70 -13.14
C ARG A 389 -18.09 18.46 -14.01
N GLU A 390 -18.29 17.32 -13.33
CA GLU A 390 -18.78 16.04 -13.87
C GLU A 390 -17.83 15.32 -14.85
N LEU A 391 -16.74 14.76 -14.33
CA LEU A 391 -16.10 13.59 -14.95
C LEU A 391 -16.14 12.43 -13.96
N THR A 392 -17.03 11.47 -14.21
CA THR A 392 -16.86 10.09 -13.74
C THR A 392 -15.53 9.58 -14.27
N VAL A 393 -14.53 9.47 -13.40
CA VAL A 393 -13.26 8.80 -13.69
C VAL A 393 -13.56 7.31 -13.85
N ASP A 394 -13.14 6.73 -14.98
CA ASP A 394 -13.17 5.29 -15.19
C ASP A 394 -11.94 4.71 -14.47
N PRO A 395 -12.11 3.97 -13.35
CA PRO A 395 -11.00 3.57 -12.47
C PRO A 395 -10.05 2.52 -13.08
N ASP A 396 -10.31 2.05 -14.31
CA ASP A 396 -9.59 0.94 -14.93
C ASP A 396 -8.31 1.35 -15.71
N ASP A 397 -8.01 2.64 -15.89
CA ASP A 397 -6.96 3.08 -16.84
C ASP A 397 -5.54 3.27 -16.24
N ASP A 398 -5.32 3.17 -14.92
CA ASP A 398 -4.05 3.59 -14.29
C ASP A 398 -3.32 2.56 -13.38
N LEU A 399 -3.66 1.27 -13.40
CA LEU A 399 -3.02 0.26 -12.52
C LEU A 399 -2.21 -0.87 -13.20
N GLU A 400 -1.89 -0.76 -14.49
CA GLU A 400 -0.93 -1.68 -15.14
C GLU A 400 0.51 -1.13 -15.09
N ALA A 401 1.17 -1.21 -13.93
CA ALA A 401 2.64 -1.08 -13.82
C ALA A 401 3.21 -1.88 -12.64
#